data_AF-C7GCR2-F1
#
_entry.id   AF-C7GCR2-F1
#
_cell.length_a   1.000
_cell.length_b   1.000
_cell.length_c   1.000
_cell.angle_alpha   90.00
_cell.angle_beta   90.00
_cell.angle_gamma   90.00
#
_symmetry.space_group_name_H-M   'P 1'
#
loop_
_entity.id
_entity.type
_entity.pdbx_description
1 polymer ?
#
loop_
_entity_poly.entity_id
_entity_poly.type
_entity_poly.pdbx_seq_one_letter_code
_entity_poly.pdbx_strand_id
1 'polypeptide(L)'
;MNTETRGTLSRRGNISQITNAFVEEVNAVFSSAMTRSIPPQANAFLIMVQKRRPQIEIATSIGRIASIDAANGFLYTGNPNDINSQVRYVVSNSTFSDPSGRPITLSSLRPSQRVRITHATTQTASIPPQTIAFHVQLL
;
A
#
# COMPACT_ATOMS: atom_id res chain seq x y z
N MET A 1 -13.02 16.87 -13.15
CA MET A 1 -12.69 16.46 -11.76
C MET A 1 -11.21 16.13 -11.75
N ASN A 2 -10.40 16.93 -11.06
CA ASN A 2 -8.95 16.71 -10.98
C ASN A 2 -8.67 15.67 -9.89
N THR A 3 -8.37 14.44 -10.28
CA THR A 3 -7.80 13.44 -9.39
C THR A 3 -6.29 13.65 -9.35
N GLU A 4 -5.82 14.60 -8.54
CA GLU A 4 -4.38 14.73 -8.33
C GLU A 4 -3.87 13.50 -7.54
N THR A 5 -3.18 12.61 -8.24
CA THR A 5 -2.54 11.41 -7.69
C THR A 5 -1.21 11.74 -6.99
N ARG A 6 -0.79 13.01 -6.94
CA ARG A 6 0.51 13.42 -6.37
C ARG A 6 0.39 13.47 -4.83
N GLY A 7 1.37 12.89 -4.13
CA GLY A 7 1.39 12.82 -2.66
C GLY A 7 1.17 14.16 -1.96
N THR A 8 0.57 14.14 -0.77
CA THR A 8 0.37 15.34 0.05
C THR A 8 1.35 15.38 1.21
N LEU A 9 1.94 16.54 1.44
CA LEU A 9 2.72 16.83 2.65
C LEU A 9 1.83 17.65 3.59
N SER A 10 1.65 17.19 4.83
CA SER A 10 1.01 17.97 5.89
C SER A 10 1.98 18.14 7.06
N ARG A 11 1.89 19.27 7.77
CA ARG A 11 2.73 19.55 8.95
C ARG A 11 1.85 19.85 10.15
N ARG A 12 2.09 19.14 11.26
CA ARG A 12 1.43 19.35 12.55
C ARG A 12 2.49 19.61 13.62
N GLY A 13 2.67 20.87 13.99
CA GLY A 13 3.74 21.28 14.91
C GLY A 13 5.13 20.93 14.35
N ASN A 14 5.88 20.11 15.09
CA ASN A 14 7.22 19.67 14.71
C ASN A 14 7.23 18.40 13.83
N ILE A 15 6.07 17.85 13.49
CA ILE A 15 5.95 16.61 12.70
C ILE A 15 5.48 16.95 11.29
N SER A 16 6.24 16.51 10.29
CA SER A 16 5.82 16.49 8.88
C SER A 16 5.36 15.08 8.51
N GLN A 17 4.16 14.96 7.97
CA GLN A 17 3.58 13.71 7.48
C GLN A 17 3.45 13.78 5.96
N ILE A 18 3.92 12.74 5.27
CA ILE A 18 3.73 12.58 3.83
C ILE A 18 2.71 11.46 3.65
N THR A 19 1.60 11.77 2.99
CA THR A 19 0.63 10.78 2.54
C THR A 19 0.87 10.53 1.06
N ASN A 20 1.09 9.25 0.71
CA ASN A 20 1.33 8.81 -0.66
C ASN A 20 2.66 9.35 -1.26
N ALA A 21 3.80 8.93 -0.69
CA ALA A 21 5.12 9.29 -1.21
C ALA A 21 5.43 8.54 -2.51
N PHE A 22 5.71 9.29 -3.58
CA PHE A 22 6.25 8.73 -4.83
C PHE A 22 7.77 8.84 -4.79
N VAL A 23 8.46 7.73 -5.00
CA VAL A 23 9.92 7.74 -5.25
C VAL A 23 10.12 7.59 -6.74
N GLU A 24 10.58 8.67 -7.38
CA GLU A 24 10.93 8.68 -8.80
C GLU A 24 12.45 8.58 -8.97
N GLU A 25 12.87 7.75 -9.91
CA GLU A 25 14.26 7.66 -10.32
C GLU A 25 14.53 8.71 -11.40
N VAL A 26 15.49 9.59 -11.16
CA VAL A 26 15.85 10.68 -12.06
C VAL A 26 17.28 10.55 -12.55
N ASN A 27 17.49 10.87 -13.82
CA ASN A 27 18.81 11.18 -14.34
C ASN A 27 18.94 12.69 -14.44
N ALA A 28 20.06 13.22 -13.95
CA ALA A 28 20.37 14.64 -14.04
C ALA A 28 21.57 14.86 -14.96
N VAL A 29 21.44 15.80 -15.89
CA VAL A 29 22.57 16.42 -16.58
C VAL A 29 22.87 17.72 -15.84
N PHE A 30 24.10 17.87 -15.37
CA PHE A 30 24.52 18.99 -14.55
C PHE A 30 25.87 19.55 -15.00
N SER A 31 26.13 20.79 -14.59
CA SER A 31 27.39 21.49 -14.83
C SER A 31 28.59 20.71 -14.28
N SER A 32 29.66 20.61 -15.06
CA SER A 32 30.94 20.12 -14.56
C SER A 32 31.60 21.09 -13.57
N ALA A 33 31.22 22.38 -13.59
CA ALA A 33 31.63 23.36 -12.60
C ALA A 33 30.78 23.23 -11.32
N MET A 34 31.45 22.99 -10.20
CA MET A 34 30.86 22.82 -8.87
C MET A 34 31.35 23.87 -7.87
N THR A 35 30.56 24.19 -6.85
CA THR A 35 30.96 25.04 -5.73
C THR A 35 32.00 24.33 -4.86
N ARG A 36 32.90 25.10 -4.24
CA ARG A 36 33.92 24.60 -3.32
C ARG A 36 33.40 24.43 -1.87
N SER A 37 32.13 24.06 -1.73
CA SER A 37 31.43 23.84 -0.45
C SER A 37 31.39 22.36 -0.06
N ILE A 38 31.00 22.06 1.17
CA ILE A 38 30.68 20.70 1.64
C ILE A 38 29.21 20.70 2.10
N PRO A 39 28.29 20.02 1.38
CA PRO A 39 28.50 19.30 0.12
C PRO A 39 28.73 20.25 -1.08
N PRO A 40 29.45 19.81 -2.14
CA PRO A 40 29.61 20.56 -3.39
C PRO A 40 28.28 20.59 -4.16
N GLN A 41 27.99 21.72 -4.81
CA GLN A 41 26.73 21.98 -5.51
C GLN A 41 27.02 22.36 -6.96
N ALA A 42 26.14 21.98 -7.90
CA ALA A 42 26.28 22.26 -9.33
C ALA A 42 24.94 22.69 -9.92
N ASN A 43 24.98 23.51 -10.99
CA ASN A 43 23.76 23.84 -11.73
C ASN A 43 23.23 22.60 -12.45
N ALA A 44 21.95 22.27 -12.26
CA ALA A 44 21.27 21.27 -13.06
C ALA A 44 20.79 21.90 -14.38
N PHE A 45 21.10 21.25 -15.50
CA PHE A 45 20.63 21.69 -16.82
C PHE A 45 19.38 20.95 -17.24
N LEU A 46 19.28 19.67 -16.89
CA LEU A 46 18.14 18.83 -17.23
C LEU A 46 17.96 17.76 -16.16
N ILE A 47 16.74 17.59 -15.68
CA ILE A 47 16.33 16.49 -14.81
C ILE A 47 15.26 15.71 -15.57
N MET A 48 15.58 14.46 -15.91
CA MET A 48 14.67 13.55 -16.60
C MET A 48 14.21 12.45 -15.66
N VAL A 49 12.90 12.31 -15.50
CA VAL A 49 12.29 11.16 -14.82
C VAL A 49 12.42 9.94 -15.72
N GLN A 50 13.18 8.94 -15.29
CA GLN A 50 13.56 7.78 -16.13
C GLN A 50 12.39 6.81 -16.29
N LYS A 51 11.81 6.38 -15.17
CA LYS A 51 10.59 5.56 -15.10
C LYS A 51 9.92 5.83 -13.77
N ARG A 52 8.59 5.97 -13.78
CA ARG A 52 7.81 5.64 -12.59
C ARG A 52 8.03 4.16 -12.36
N ARG A 53 8.71 3.77 -11.28
CA ARG A 53 8.59 2.38 -10.81
C ARG A 53 7.08 2.12 -10.72
N PRO A 54 6.56 0.98 -11.19
CA PRO A 54 5.15 0.66 -10.98
C PRO A 54 4.94 0.62 -9.46
N GLN A 55 4.48 1.75 -8.93
CA GLN A 55 4.10 1.85 -7.54
C GLN A 55 2.84 1.01 -7.46
N ILE A 56 2.90 -0.04 -6.66
CA ILE A 56 1.70 -0.81 -6.39
C ILE A 56 0.74 0.19 -5.75
N GLU A 57 -0.27 0.61 -6.51
CA GLU A 57 -1.32 1.47 -5.99
C GLU A 57 -2.01 0.69 -4.88
N ILE A 58 -2.17 1.33 -3.73
CA ILE A 58 -2.71 0.69 -2.53
C ILE A 58 -4.10 1.27 -2.25
N ALA A 59 -5.07 0.40 -2.04
CA ALA A 59 -6.40 0.73 -1.55
C ALA A 59 -6.60 0.20 -0.13
N THR A 60 -7.63 0.74 0.53
CA THR A 60 -8.09 0.22 1.80
C THR A 60 -9.57 -0.14 1.68
N SER A 61 -9.91 -1.37 2.05
CA SER A 61 -11.28 -1.86 2.11
C SER A 61 -11.65 -2.24 3.54
N ILE A 62 -12.94 -2.19 3.86
CA ILE A 62 -13.49 -2.66 5.13
C ILE A 62 -14.49 -3.77 4.82
N GLY A 63 -14.34 -4.91 5.49
CA GLY A 63 -15.20 -6.07 5.26
C GLY A 63 -15.29 -6.97 6.48
N ARG A 64 -16.22 -7.92 6.44
CA ARG A 64 -16.24 -9.05 7.37
C ARG A 64 -15.47 -10.21 6.76
N ILE A 65 -14.70 -10.91 7.58
CA ILE A 65 -14.04 -12.15 7.19
C ILE A 65 -15.11 -13.20 6.89
N ALA A 66 -15.15 -13.71 5.67
CA ALA A 66 -16.01 -14.82 5.28
C ALA A 66 -15.37 -16.15 5.72
N SER A 67 -14.09 -16.35 5.39
CA SER A 67 -13.32 -17.54 5.75
C SER A 67 -11.82 -17.24 5.71
N ILE A 68 -11.02 -18.13 6.30
CA ILE A 68 -9.55 -18.04 6.34
C ILE A 68 -9.01 -19.40 5.94
N ASP A 69 -8.15 -19.42 4.93
CA ASP A 69 -7.36 -20.59 4.54
C ASP A 69 -5.90 -20.29 4.92
N ALA A 70 -5.56 -20.55 6.18
CA ALA A 70 -4.25 -20.23 6.72
C ALA A 70 -3.14 -21.09 6.13
N ALA A 71 -3.45 -22.31 5.66
CA ALA A 71 -2.47 -23.21 5.06
C ALA A 71 -1.96 -22.65 3.72
N ASN A 72 -2.86 -22.06 2.92
CA ASN A 72 -2.50 -21.44 1.64
C ASN A 72 -2.29 -19.93 1.73
N GLY A 73 -2.44 -19.34 2.91
CA GLY A 73 -2.27 -17.90 3.13
C GLY A 73 -3.33 -17.06 2.42
N PHE A 74 -4.59 -17.47 2.47
CA PHE A 74 -5.72 -16.72 1.92
C PHE A 74 -6.69 -16.24 3.00
N LEU A 75 -7.19 -15.02 2.82
CA LEU A 75 -8.27 -14.44 3.61
C LEU A 75 -9.40 -14.01 2.67
N TYR A 76 -10.63 -14.39 2.97
CA TYR A 76 -11.80 -14.04 2.18
C TYR A 76 -12.65 -13.02 2.94
N THR A 77 -13.11 -11.98 2.25
CA THR A 77 -14.15 -11.08 2.78
C THR A 77 -15.36 -11.06 1.86
N GLY A 78 -16.55 -10.79 2.41
CA GLY A 78 -17.81 -10.75 1.64
C GLY A 78 -18.88 -11.62 2.30
N ASN A 79 -19.92 -11.99 1.54
CA ASN A 79 -20.90 -12.96 2.02
C ASN A 79 -20.31 -14.38 1.89
N PRO A 80 -20.15 -15.15 2.99
CA PRO A 80 -19.59 -16.50 2.95
C PRO A 80 -20.39 -17.47 2.06
N ASN A 81 -21.68 -17.20 1.83
CA ASN A 81 -22.58 -18.03 1.02
C ASN A 81 -22.70 -17.58 -0.44
N ASP A 82 -22.00 -16.51 -0.85
CA ASP A 82 -22.02 -16.01 -2.22
C ASP A 82 -20.62 -15.61 -2.67
N ILE A 83 -19.99 -16.47 -3.47
CA ILE A 83 -18.62 -16.28 -3.97
C ILE A 83 -18.46 -15.04 -4.85
N ASN A 84 -19.54 -14.59 -5.51
CA ASN A 84 -19.50 -13.41 -6.38
C ASN A 84 -19.41 -12.11 -5.59
N SER A 85 -19.82 -12.15 -4.31
CA SER A 85 -19.68 -11.03 -3.39
C SER A 85 -18.33 -10.99 -2.66
N GLN A 86 -17.48 -12.01 -2.88
CA GLN A 86 -16.24 -12.16 -2.13
C GLN A 86 -15.04 -11.55 -2.85
N VAL A 87 -14.04 -11.18 -2.04
CA VAL A 87 -12.68 -10.87 -2.49
C VAL A 87 -11.72 -11.79 -1.74
N ARG A 88 -10.78 -12.39 -2.46
CA ARG A 88 -9.71 -13.20 -1.87
C ARG A 88 -8.43 -12.37 -1.76
N TYR A 89 -7.90 -12.27 -0.56
CA TYR A 89 -6.63 -11.64 -0.28
C TYR A 89 -5.54 -12.68 -0.09
N VAL A 90 -4.44 -12.52 -0.81
CA VAL A 90 -3.19 -13.25 -0.54
C VAL A 90 -2.50 -12.57 0.64
N VAL A 91 -2.37 -13.29 1.75
CA VAL A 91 -1.90 -12.76 3.04
C VAL A 91 -0.61 -13.40 3.55
N SER A 92 0.08 -14.19 2.73
CA SER A 92 1.31 -14.89 3.10
C SER A 92 2.43 -13.97 3.62
N ASN A 93 2.49 -12.74 3.11
CA ASN A 93 3.46 -11.71 3.51
C ASN A 93 2.79 -10.49 4.19
N SER A 94 1.56 -10.63 4.67
CA SER A 94 0.85 -9.54 5.34
C SER A 94 1.29 -9.36 6.79
N THR A 95 1.15 -8.14 7.29
CA THR A 95 1.17 -7.83 8.73
C THR A 95 -0.25 -7.79 9.29
N PHE A 96 -0.41 -8.11 10.58
CA PHE A 96 -1.72 -8.16 11.23
C PHE A 96 -1.71 -7.37 12.53
N SER A 97 -2.80 -6.65 12.81
CA SER A 97 -2.94 -5.91 14.07
C SER A 97 -4.34 -5.99 14.67
N ASP A 98 -4.39 -5.86 15.99
CA ASP A 98 -5.64 -5.68 16.74
C ASP A 98 -6.19 -4.24 16.57
N PRO A 99 -7.38 -3.92 17.11
CA PRO A 99 -7.93 -2.57 17.00
C PRO A 99 -7.05 -1.46 17.61
N SER A 100 -6.20 -1.80 18.59
CA SER A 100 -5.24 -0.88 19.22
C SER A 100 -3.92 -0.72 18.45
N GLY A 101 -3.75 -1.46 17.33
CA GLY A 101 -2.54 -1.46 16.53
C GLY A 101 -1.45 -2.40 17.04
N ARG A 102 -1.74 -3.25 18.05
CA ARG A 102 -0.77 -4.23 18.52
C ARG A 102 -0.64 -5.37 17.51
N PRO A 103 0.59 -5.85 17.23
CA PRO A 103 0.79 -6.98 16.32
C PRO A 103 0.04 -8.22 16.81
N ILE A 104 -0.67 -8.87 15.89
CA ILE A 104 -1.27 -10.19 16.08
C ILE A 104 -0.83 -11.12 14.95
N THR A 105 -1.25 -12.38 15.00
CA THR A 105 -1.00 -13.37 13.94
C THR A 105 -2.27 -13.63 13.13
N LEU A 106 -2.11 -14.21 11.93
CA LEU A 106 -3.25 -14.69 11.13
C LEU A 106 -4.14 -15.65 11.93
N SER A 107 -3.55 -16.47 12.81
CA SER A 107 -4.25 -17.38 13.70
C SER A 107 -5.10 -16.70 14.79
N SER A 108 -5.02 -15.38 14.95
CA SER A 108 -5.92 -14.59 15.81
C SER A 108 -7.20 -14.15 15.09
N LEU A 109 -7.23 -14.21 13.75
CA LEU A 109 -8.40 -13.84 12.97
C LEU A 109 -9.44 -14.95 12.94
N ARG A 110 -10.71 -14.59 12.86
CA ARG A 110 -11.87 -15.50 12.84
C ARG A 110 -12.91 -15.02 11.82
N PRO A 111 -13.70 -15.94 11.24
CA PRO A 111 -14.87 -15.58 10.46
C PRO A 111 -15.77 -14.58 11.20
N SER A 112 -16.48 -13.74 10.44
CA SER A 112 -17.38 -12.67 10.88
C SER A 112 -16.76 -11.46 11.59
N GLN A 113 -15.47 -11.50 11.96
CA GLN A 113 -14.77 -10.31 12.44
C GLN A 113 -14.72 -9.24 11.35
N ARG A 114 -14.88 -7.97 11.74
CA ARG A 114 -14.66 -6.84 10.84
C ARG A 114 -13.18 -6.53 10.78
N VAL A 115 -12.68 -6.34 9.57
CA VAL A 115 -11.30 -5.97 9.30
C VAL A 115 -11.22 -4.81 8.32
N ARG A 116 -10.20 -3.99 8.50
CA ARG A 116 -9.69 -3.07 7.50
C ARG A 116 -8.48 -3.70 6.82
N ILE A 117 -8.50 -3.79 5.50
CA ILE A 117 -7.45 -4.43 4.71
C ILE A 117 -6.81 -3.38 3.81
N THR A 118 -5.49 -3.26 3.89
CA THR A 118 -4.67 -2.45 3.00
C THR A 118 -4.08 -3.39 1.94
N HIS A 119 -4.40 -3.17 0.66
CA HIS A 119 -4.13 -4.12 -0.42
C HIS A 119 -3.80 -3.41 -1.74
N ALA A 120 -3.26 -4.15 -2.72
CA ALA A 120 -3.06 -3.62 -4.07
C ALA A 120 -4.40 -3.31 -4.77
N THR A 121 -4.44 -2.28 -5.61
CA THR A 121 -5.64 -1.97 -6.42
C THR A 121 -5.83 -2.95 -7.57
N THR A 122 -4.74 -3.50 -8.09
CA THR A 122 -4.77 -4.53 -9.14
C THR A 122 -5.31 -5.84 -8.61
N GLN A 123 -6.22 -6.46 -9.36
CA GLN A 123 -6.83 -7.75 -9.02
C GLN A 123 -6.85 -8.69 -10.23
N THR A 124 -6.94 -10.00 -9.97
CA THR A 124 -7.14 -11.00 -11.02
C THR A 124 -8.58 -10.99 -11.53
N ALA A 125 -8.77 -11.33 -12.80
CA ALA A 125 -10.10 -11.52 -13.40
C ALA A 125 -10.74 -12.88 -13.04
N SER A 126 -10.47 -13.41 -11.85
CA SER A 126 -11.05 -14.68 -11.36
C SER A 126 -12.32 -14.43 -10.55
N ILE A 127 -13.03 -15.51 -10.20
CA ILE A 127 -14.15 -15.48 -9.26
C ILE A 127 -13.78 -16.36 -8.04
N PRO A 128 -13.63 -15.79 -6.83
CA PRO A 128 -13.65 -14.35 -6.54
C PRO A 128 -12.39 -13.67 -7.13
N PRO A 129 -12.42 -12.34 -7.34
CA PRO A 129 -11.22 -11.60 -7.69
C PRO A 129 -10.19 -11.70 -6.56
N GLN A 130 -8.91 -11.69 -6.92
CA GLN A 130 -7.81 -11.90 -5.99
C GLN A 130 -6.84 -10.73 -6.01
N THR A 131 -6.34 -10.33 -4.85
CA THR A 131 -5.33 -9.28 -4.72
C THR A 131 -4.37 -9.55 -3.56
N ILE A 132 -3.25 -8.85 -3.53
CA ILE A 132 -2.24 -8.96 -2.47
C ILE A 132 -2.61 -8.00 -1.34
N ALA A 133 -2.65 -8.51 -0.10
CA ALA A 133 -2.80 -7.68 1.09
C ALA A 133 -1.44 -7.40 1.74
N PHE A 134 -1.26 -6.17 2.21
CA PHE A 134 -0.07 -5.72 2.92
C PHE A 134 -0.29 -5.68 4.43
N HIS A 135 -1.48 -5.26 4.86
CA HIS A 135 -1.84 -5.16 6.27
C HIS A 135 -3.32 -5.43 6.50
N VAL A 136 -3.63 -6.21 7.54
CA VAL A 136 -5.00 -6.52 7.98
C VAL A 136 -5.16 -6.10 9.44
N GLN A 137 -6.12 -5.22 9.71
CA GLN A 137 -6.39 -4.73 11.06
C GLN A 137 -7.80 -5.08 11.50
N LEU A 138 -7.95 -5.66 12.69
CA LEU A 138 -9.25 -5.85 13.33
C LEU A 138 -9.88 -4.50 13.69
N LEU A 139 -11.22 -4.44 13.59
CA LEU A 139 -12.02 -3.26 13.93
C LEU A 139 -12.96 -3.54 15.10
#